data_AF-A0A6G3UIU8-F1
#
_entry.id   AF-A0A6G3UIU8-F1
#
_cell.length_a   1.000
_cell.length_b   1.000
_cell.length_c   1.000
_cell.angle_alpha   90.00
_cell.angle_beta   90.00
_cell.angle_gamma   90.00
#
_symmetry.space_group_name_H-M   'P 1'
#
loop_
_entity.id
_entity.type
_entity.pdbx_description
1 polymer ?
#
loop_
_entity_poly.entity_id
_entity_poly.type
_entity_poly.pdbx_seq_one_letter_code
_entity_poly.pdbx_strand_id
1 'polypeptide(L)'
;MESAIEDEDLLTDEFLISRLDGLLDSISTVRVSGEVEVSQEAEKVNTSKLGGGIKLGFKAPELELSGEDSKENRKLTTETRRGTEGIYLNFSDIARSLRLLFESLRSRRVWLLLDEWSSIPGDIQPYLGEFLVRCLLPIQGLTVKVAAIEQQTNFRTMLPSGHIIGLELGADIAANVSLDEFMVFEENKERSREFFKSLFFNHLTLGGVPNSPVAHISSAQGVVRQGFTDTRAFDELVRAAEGVPRDALNIAAKAAVRAATERISVHDVRAAGRSWFQSDKEAALRSKEEASRLLNWIIDKVIRERRARGFLVNQHDTGNALLLALFDARVLHVVRRGYSAQDEPGERYDVYVIDYGAYVDLMQTRYAPQGVLPIGPEDSEPEYVEVPTQDLRAIRRAVLDVDSFVATLPSARTLT
;
A
#
# COMPACT_ATOMS: atom_id res chain seq x y z
N MET A 1 -6.67 13.11 -15.07
CA MET A 1 -5.81 13.71 -16.11
C MET A 1 -6.66 14.29 -17.23
N GLU A 2 -7.75 13.62 -17.65
CA GLU A 2 -8.75 14.17 -18.61
C GLU A 2 -9.26 15.58 -18.26
N SER A 3 -9.62 15.83 -17.01
CA SER A 3 -10.15 17.14 -16.59
C SER A 3 -9.17 18.32 -16.64
N ALA A 4 -7.87 18.09 -16.76
CA ALA A 4 -6.88 19.15 -16.96
C ALA A 4 -6.57 19.39 -18.45
N ILE A 5 -6.85 18.40 -19.31
CA ILE A 5 -6.64 18.47 -20.77
C ILE A 5 -7.87 19.05 -21.47
N GLU A 6 -9.04 18.99 -20.87
CA GLU A 6 -10.29 19.55 -21.43
C GLU A 6 -10.56 21.00 -21.02
N ASP A 7 -9.69 21.58 -20.17
CA ASP A 7 -9.83 22.95 -19.67
C ASP A 7 -9.11 23.94 -20.60
N GLU A 8 -9.88 24.56 -21.52
CA GLU A 8 -9.35 25.50 -22.51
C GLU A 8 -8.61 26.70 -21.88
N ASP A 9 -8.97 27.10 -20.67
CA ASP A 9 -8.31 28.20 -19.95
C ASP A 9 -6.90 27.79 -19.48
N LEU A 10 -6.71 26.52 -19.09
CA LEU A 10 -5.38 26.01 -18.70
C LEU A 10 -4.51 25.71 -19.92
N LEU A 11 -5.10 25.23 -21.02
CA LEU A 11 -4.36 24.92 -22.25
C LEU A 11 -3.83 26.15 -22.97
N THR A 12 -4.48 27.31 -22.78
CA THR A 12 -4.07 28.58 -23.41
C THR A 12 -3.21 29.46 -22.52
N ASP A 13 -2.98 29.06 -21.26
CA ASP A 13 -2.13 29.80 -20.32
C ASP A 13 -0.65 29.54 -20.62
N GLU A 14 -0.05 30.45 -21.42
CA GLU A 14 1.38 30.44 -21.75
C GLU A 14 2.29 30.44 -20.51
N PHE A 15 1.85 31.04 -19.39
CA PHE A 15 2.62 31.07 -18.16
C PHE A 15 2.62 29.70 -17.50
N LEU A 16 1.49 28.99 -17.47
CA LEU A 16 1.40 27.62 -16.98
C LEU A 16 2.29 26.67 -17.79
N ILE A 17 2.24 26.74 -19.11
CA ILE A 17 3.05 25.90 -20.02
C ILE A 17 4.55 26.14 -19.74
N SER A 18 4.98 27.40 -19.65
CA SER A 18 6.38 27.71 -19.32
C SER A 18 6.83 27.16 -17.96
N ARG A 19 5.92 27.09 -16.96
CA ARG A 19 6.23 26.45 -15.67
C ARG A 19 6.29 24.93 -15.75
N LEU A 20 5.46 24.31 -16.58
CA LEU A 20 5.55 22.87 -16.85
C LEU A 20 6.86 22.51 -17.55
N ASP A 21 7.30 23.30 -18.53
CA ASP A 21 8.60 23.11 -19.20
C ASP A 21 9.75 23.26 -18.19
N GLY A 22 9.72 24.28 -17.33
CA GLY A 22 10.72 24.44 -16.27
C GLY A 22 10.73 23.31 -15.23
N LEU A 23 9.59 22.64 -15.02
CA LEU A 23 9.55 21.41 -14.23
C LEU A 23 10.19 20.25 -15.00
N LEU A 24 9.85 20.08 -16.27
CA LEU A 24 10.38 19.03 -17.14
C LEU A 24 11.92 19.09 -17.24
N ASP A 25 12.47 20.29 -17.39
CA ASP A 25 13.92 20.52 -17.38
C ASP A 25 14.56 20.10 -16.05
N SER A 26 13.91 20.43 -14.92
CA SER A 26 14.43 20.11 -13.59
C SER A 26 14.42 18.60 -13.27
N ILE A 27 13.47 17.84 -13.82
CA ILE A 27 13.37 16.38 -13.62
C ILE A 27 14.17 15.57 -14.64
N SER A 28 14.56 16.19 -15.77
CA SER A 28 15.33 15.55 -16.84
C SER A 28 16.84 15.82 -16.76
N THR A 29 17.32 16.42 -15.66
CA THR A 29 18.74 16.73 -15.50
C THR A 29 19.60 15.45 -15.43
N VAL A 30 20.32 15.16 -16.52
CA VAL A 30 21.27 14.04 -16.62
C VAL A 30 22.66 14.49 -16.16
N ARG A 31 23.31 13.70 -15.29
CA ARG A 31 24.74 13.84 -14.99
C ARG A 31 25.51 12.61 -15.44
N VAL A 32 26.62 12.83 -16.13
CA VAL A 32 27.55 11.76 -16.49
C VAL A 32 28.45 11.47 -15.29
N SER A 33 28.39 10.24 -14.77
CA SER A 33 29.28 9.76 -13.71
C SER A 33 30.44 8.98 -14.33
N GLY A 34 31.66 9.53 -14.26
CA GLY A 34 32.87 8.88 -14.76
C GLY A 34 34.11 9.77 -14.69
N GLU A 35 35.28 9.21 -15.06
CA GLU A 35 36.54 9.95 -15.08
C GLU A 35 36.48 11.10 -16.09
N VAL A 36 36.79 12.31 -15.62
CA VAL A 36 36.89 13.50 -16.47
C VAL A 36 38.32 13.58 -16.99
N GLU A 37 38.55 13.13 -18.22
CA GLU A 37 39.82 13.38 -18.92
C GLU A 37 39.80 14.80 -19.49
N VAL A 38 40.55 15.70 -18.87
CA VAL A 38 40.81 17.03 -19.41
C VAL A 38 42.04 16.95 -20.32
N SER A 39 41.82 16.75 -21.62
CA SER A 39 42.89 16.83 -22.62
C SER A 39 43.17 18.29 -22.99
N GLN A 40 44.37 18.77 -22.71
CA GLN A 40 44.88 20.03 -23.27
C GLN A 40 45.68 19.71 -24.54
N GLU A 41 45.10 19.90 -25.72
CA GLU A 41 45.89 19.95 -26.95
C GLU A 41 46.60 21.30 -27.03
N ALA A 42 47.89 21.31 -26.67
CA ALA A 42 48.79 22.40 -26.99
C ALA A 42 49.51 22.07 -28.31
N GLU A 43 49.27 22.87 -29.34
CA GLU A 43 50.02 22.78 -30.59
C GLU A 43 51.51 23.01 -30.29
N LYS A 44 52.32 22.00 -30.59
CA LYS A 44 53.70 21.89 -30.14
C LYS A 44 54.62 22.73 -31.03
N VAL A 45 54.83 24.00 -30.67
CA VAL A 45 55.98 24.77 -31.19
C VAL A 45 57.15 24.60 -30.22
N ASN A 46 58.20 23.91 -30.69
CA ASN A 46 59.46 23.73 -29.98
C ASN A 46 60.04 25.08 -29.55
N THR A 47 60.15 25.31 -28.24
CA THR A 47 61.26 26.10 -27.68
C THR A 47 61.51 25.66 -26.24
N SER A 48 62.72 25.20 -26.01
CA SER A 48 63.25 24.78 -24.70
C SER A 48 63.39 25.97 -23.76
N LYS A 49 62.82 25.88 -22.55
CA LYS A 49 63.49 26.33 -21.31
C LYS A 49 62.80 25.76 -20.07
N LEU A 50 63.63 25.10 -19.27
CA LEU A 50 63.37 24.57 -17.93
C LEU A 50 63.01 25.70 -16.95
N GLY A 51 61.97 25.51 -16.14
CA GLY A 51 61.64 26.41 -15.02
C GLY A 51 60.30 26.04 -14.40
N GLY A 52 60.32 25.11 -13.43
CA GLY A 52 59.13 24.62 -12.76
C GLY A 52 58.63 25.51 -11.62
N GLY A 53 57.31 25.50 -11.43
CA GLY A 53 56.64 25.90 -10.18
C GLY A 53 55.64 27.05 -10.32
N ILE A 54 54.47 26.80 -10.91
CA ILE A 54 53.32 27.71 -10.82
C ILE A 54 52.18 27.03 -10.06
N LYS A 55 51.88 27.57 -8.86
CA LYS A 55 50.64 27.36 -8.11
C LYS A 55 49.52 28.14 -8.81
N LEU A 56 48.39 27.50 -9.13
CA LEU A 56 47.19 28.20 -9.59
C LEU A 56 46.01 27.84 -8.70
N GLY A 57 45.62 28.80 -7.87
CA GLY A 57 44.35 28.83 -7.15
C GLY A 57 43.23 29.29 -8.09
N PHE A 58 42.04 28.73 -7.89
CA PHE A 58 40.84 29.02 -8.67
C PHE A 58 40.22 30.35 -8.23
N LYS A 59 40.12 31.32 -9.15
CA LYS A 59 39.15 32.41 -9.10
C LYS A 59 38.44 32.47 -10.46
N ALA A 60 37.11 32.45 -10.44
CA ALA A 60 36.27 32.67 -11.61
C ALA A 60 36.48 34.11 -12.12
N PRO A 61 36.50 34.36 -13.44
CA PRO A 61 36.59 35.72 -13.95
C PRO A 61 35.21 36.39 -13.98
N GLU A 62 35.10 37.53 -13.30
CA GLU A 62 34.13 38.57 -13.64
C GLU A 62 34.53 39.19 -14.98
N LEU A 63 33.56 39.34 -15.88
CA LEU A 63 33.76 39.87 -17.23
C LEU A 63 33.47 41.38 -17.22
N GLU A 64 34.51 42.21 -17.11
CA GLU A 64 34.45 43.63 -17.47
C GLU A 64 34.79 43.80 -18.95
N LEU A 65 33.87 44.40 -19.71
CA LEU A 65 33.97 44.58 -21.15
C LEU A 65 34.46 46.01 -21.46
N SER A 66 35.77 46.18 -21.64
CA SER A 66 36.35 47.38 -22.26
C SER A 66 37.07 46.97 -23.54
N GLY A 67 36.59 47.47 -24.69
CA GLY A 67 37.13 47.13 -25.99
C GLY A 67 38.49 47.76 -26.26
N GLU A 68 39.44 46.92 -26.66
CA GLU A 68 40.46 47.28 -27.65
C GLU A 68 40.96 46.01 -28.35
N ASP A 69 41.11 46.12 -29.66
CA ASP A 69 41.44 45.06 -30.60
C ASP A 69 42.75 44.36 -30.24
N SER A 70 42.64 43.15 -29.68
CA SER A 70 43.77 42.26 -29.48
C SER A 70 43.39 40.86 -29.98
N LYS A 71 44.19 40.34 -30.91
CA LYS A 71 44.05 38.99 -31.45
C LYS A 71 44.19 37.97 -30.32
N GLU A 72 43.07 37.53 -29.79
CA GLU A 72 43.00 36.55 -28.72
C GLU A 72 43.19 35.14 -29.31
N ASN A 73 44.32 34.52 -28.96
CA ASN A 73 44.60 33.13 -29.30
C ASN A 73 43.67 32.24 -28.45
N ARG A 74 42.54 31.82 -29.01
CA ARG A 74 41.54 30.99 -28.33
C ARG A 74 42.10 29.61 -28.04
N LYS A 75 42.55 29.39 -26.81
CA LYS A 75 42.94 28.06 -26.31
C LYS A 75 41.68 27.19 -26.24
N LEU A 76 41.45 26.35 -27.25
CA LEU A 76 40.40 25.35 -27.22
C LEU A 76 40.73 24.33 -26.13
N THR A 77 40.01 24.39 -25.02
CA THR A 77 40.03 23.35 -24.00
C THR A 77 38.90 22.40 -24.35
N THR A 78 39.24 21.26 -24.95
CA THR A 78 38.26 20.22 -25.26
C THR A 78 38.12 19.32 -24.03
N GLU A 79 37.03 19.49 -23.27
CA GLU A 79 36.70 18.62 -22.13
C GLU A 79 35.96 17.38 -22.67
N THR A 80 36.59 16.20 -22.58
CA THR A 80 35.95 14.95 -22.99
C THR A 80 35.50 14.20 -21.76
N ARG A 81 34.18 14.12 -21.55
CA ARG A 81 33.59 13.38 -20.42
C ARG A 81 33.32 11.94 -20.84
N ARG A 82 33.90 10.97 -20.14
CA ARG A 82 33.61 9.53 -20.31
C ARG A 82 33.01 8.99 -19.02
N GLY A 83 31.82 8.41 -19.09
CA GLY A 83 31.16 7.84 -17.93
C GLY A 83 29.78 7.25 -18.24
N THR A 84 29.19 6.62 -17.24
CA THR A 84 27.79 6.17 -17.26
C THR A 84 26.88 7.34 -16.96
N GLU A 85 25.97 7.64 -17.89
CA GLU A 85 24.94 8.66 -17.71
C GLU A 85 23.93 8.18 -16.65
N GLY A 86 23.72 9.01 -15.63
CA GLY A 86 22.70 8.78 -14.61
C GLY A 86 21.80 10.01 -14.49
N ILE A 87 20.49 9.79 -14.36
CA ILE A 87 19.55 10.86 -14.04
C ILE A 87 19.78 11.25 -12.57
N TYR A 88 20.07 12.53 -12.32
CA TYR A 88 20.26 13.05 -10.97
C TYR A 88 19.18 14.08 -10.67
N LEU A 89 18.35 13.80 -9.68
CA LEU A 89 17.27 14.69 -9.28
C LEU A 89 17.76 15.69 -8.24
N ASN A 90 17.79 16.97 -8.59
CA ASN A 90 18.05 18.04 -7.64
C ASN A 90 16.73 18.49 -6.98
N PHE A 91 16.49 18.03 -5.76
CA PHE A 91 15.24 18.34 -5.03
C PHE A 91 15.01 19.84 -4.83
N SER A 92 16.08 20.65 -4.74
CA SER A 92 15.93 22.10 -4.59
C SER A 92 15.42 22.78 -5.85
N ASP A 93 15.90 22.34 -7.02
CA ASP A 93 15.44 22.89 -8.30
C ASP A 93 14.03 22.38 -8.62
N ILE A 94 13.76 21.10 -8.37
CA ILE A 94 12.42 20.52 -8.55
C ILE A 94 11.41 21.20 -7.62
N ALA A 95 11.74 21.38 -6.33
CA ALA A 95 10.86 22.08 -5.39
C ALA A 95 10.58 23.53 -5.83
N ARG A 96 11.59 24.22 -6.39
CA ARG A 96 11.40 25.58 -6.92
C ARG A 96 10.46 25.57 -8.13
N SER A 97 10.69 24.68 -9.09
CA SER A 97 9.84 24.55 -10.29
C SER A 97 8.42 24.18 -9.93
N LEU A 98 8.22 23.23 -8.99
CA LEU A 98 6.89 22.86 -8.50
C LEU A 98 6.19 24.03 -7.80
N ARG A 99 6.89 24.81 -6.96
CA ARG A 99 6.27 25.99 -6.33
C ARG A 99 5.79 27.00 -7.37
N LEU A 100 6.64 27.33 -8.34
CA LEU A 100 6.30 28.26 -9.42
C LEU A 100 5.11 27.76 -10.27
N LEU A 101 5.05 26.45 -10.52
CA LEU A 101 3.93 25.81 -11.20
C LEU A 101 2.63 25.91 -10.39
N PHE A 102 2.65 25.64 -9.09
CA PHE A 102 1.44 25.69 -8.29
C PHE A 102 1.00 27.13 -7.99
N GLU A 103 1.92 28.09 -7.99
CA GLU A 103 1.61 29.53 -7.97
C GLU A 103 0.91 30.01 -9.24
N SER A 104 1.04 29.32 -10.39
CA SER A 104 0.28 29.68 -11.60
C SER A 104 -1.15 29.13 -11.59
N LEU A 105 -1.43 28.08 -10.82
CA LEU A 105 -2.77 27.48 -10.67
C LEU A 105 -3.75 28.32 -9.81
N ARG A 106 -3.48 29.63 -9.69
CA ARG A 106 -4.08 30.65 -8.79
C ARG A 106 -5.58 30.47 -8.53
N SER A 107 -5.91 29.73 -7.46
CA SER A 107 -7.24 29.47 -6.84
C SER A 107 -7.69 28.01 -6.85
N ARG A 108 -6.98 27.13 -7.56
CA ARG A 108 -7.34 25.71 -7.64
C ARG A 108 -6.64 24.91 -6.56
N ARG A 109 -7.41 24.06 -5.87
CA ARG A 109 -6.85 23.04 -4.98
C ARG A 109 -6.52 21.80 -5.80
N VAL A 110 -5.27 21.37 -5.76
CA VAL A 110 -4.82 20.15 -6.45
C VAL A 110 -4.80 19.00 -5.46
N TRP A 111 -5.25 17.83 -5.92
CA TRP A 111 -5.25 16.60 -5.13
C TRP A 111 -4.34 15.58 -5.84
N LEU A 112 -3.22 15.27 -5.20
CA LEU A 112 -2.34 14.19 -5.61
C LEU A 112 -2.71 12.94 -4.82
N LEU A 113 -3.33 11.98 -5.50
CA LEU A 113 -3.70 10.70 -4.94
C LEU A 113 -2.69 9.67 -5.43
N LEU A 114 -1.82 9.21 -4.54
CA LEU A 114 -0.87 8.14 -4.81
C LEU A 114 -1.53 6.83 -4.38
N ASP A 115 -1.91 6.02 -5.36
CA ASP A 115 -2.44 4.68 -5.13
C ASP A 115 -1.32 3.64 -5.21
N GLU A 116 -1.51 2.50 -4.55
CA GLU A 116 -0.59 1.35 -4.60
C GLU A 116 0.86 1.69 -4.19
N TRP A 117 1.07 2.36 -3.04
CA TRP A 117 2.42 2.69 -2.54
C TRP A 117 3.34 1.47 -2.42
N SER A 118 2.78 0.31 -2.07
CA SER A 118 3.47 -0.97 -1.96
C SER A 118 4.07 -1.47 -3.28
N SER A 119 3.64 -0.94 -4.43
CA SER A 119 4.26 -1.26 -5.73
C SER A 119 5.67 -0.70 -5.89
N ILE A 120 6.03 0.30 -5.08
CA ILE A 120 7.36 0.90 -5.07
C ILE A 120 8.31 -0.05 -4.30
N PRO A 121 9.51 -0.36 -4.84
CA PRO A 121 10.52 -1.13 -4.12
C PRO A 121 10.78 -0.54 -2.72
N GLY A 122 10.78 -1.40 -1.69
CA GLY A 122 10.80 -0.95 -0.29
C GLY A 122 12.05 -0.17 0.13
N ASP A 123 13.15 -0.33 -0.60
CA ASP A 123 14.38 0.46 -0.48
C ASP A 123 14.25 1.86 -1.09
N ILE A 124 13.38 2.03 -2.10
CA ILE A 124 13.10 3.31 -2.77
C ILE A 124 12.00 4.11 -2.05
N GLN A 125 11.07 3.45 -1.37
CA GLN A 125 9.95 4.11 -0.68
C GLN A 125 10.39 5.28 0.24
N PRO A 126 11.43 5.15 1.09
CA PRO A 126 11.89 6.27 1.91
C PRO A 126 12.42 7.46 1.10
N TYR A 127 13.05 7.23 -0.06
CA TYR A 127 13.54 8.31 -0.91
C TYR A 127 12.38 9.06 -1.57
N LEU A 128 11.33 8.35 -1.98
CA LEU A 128 10.11 9.00 -2.45
C LEU A 128 9.42 9.76 -1.31
N GLY A 129 9.36 9.19 -0.10
CA GLY A 129 8.87 9.87 1.09
C GLY A 129 9.59 11.20 1.33
N GLU A 130 10.92 11.18 1.31
CA GLU A 130 11.75 12.39 1.46
C GLU A 130 11.45 13.43 0.37
N PHE A 131 11.27 12.98 -0.88
CA PHE A 131 10.87 13.84 -1.99
C PHE A 131 9.50 14.49 -1.74
N LEU A 132 8.51 13.73 -1.28
CA LEU A 132 7.19 14.27 -0.95
C LEU A 132 7.30 15.37 0.11
N VAL A 133 8.02 15.09 1.21
CA VAL A 133 8.19 16.02 2.33
C VAL A 133 8.90 17.31 1.89
N ARG A 134 9.94 17.21 1.06
CA ARG A 134 10.73 18.40 0.67
C ARG A 134 10.13 19.18 -0.49
N CYS A 135 9.52 18.50 -1.45
CA CYS A 135 9.15 19.10 -2.72
C CYS A 135 7.64 19.36 -2.83
N LEU A 136 6.78 18.50 -2.26
CA LEU A 136 5.33 18.56 -2.49
C LEU A 136 4.55 19.05 -1.27
N LEU A 137 4.73 18.46 -0.09
CA LEU A 137 3.99 18.85 1.13
C LEU A 137 4.09 20.35 1.49
N PRO A 138 5.19 21.07 1.21
CA PRO A 138 5.27 22.51 1.49
C PRO A 138 4.44 23.39 0.53
N ILE A 139 3.89 22.82 -0.55
CA ILE A 139 3.17 23.58 -1.58
C ILE A 139 1.76 23.93 -1.08
N GLN A 140 1.46 25.23 -1.08
CA GLN A 140 0.13 25.73 -0.73
C GLN A 140 -0.89 25.32 -1.80
N GLY A 141 -2.08 24.88 -1.37
CA GLY A 141 -3.14 24.45 -2.27
C GLY A 141 -3.00 23.01 -2.80
N LEU A 142 -1.95 22.27 -2.45
CA LEU A 142 -1.81 20.84 -2.74
C LEU A 142 -2.31 19.99 -1.57
N THR A 143 -3.05 18.92 -1.86
CA THR A 143 -3.35 17.83 -0.93
C THR A 143 -2.70 16.56 -1.45
N VAL A 144 -1.89 15.91 -0.63
CA VAL A 144 -1.37 14.57 -0.95
C VAL A 144 -2.11 13.55 -0.12
N LYS A 145 -2.62 12.50 -0.77
CA LYS A 145 -3.10 11.29 -0.09
C LYS A 145 -2.33 10.09 -0.64
N VAL A 146 -1.88 9.24 0.28
CA VAL A 146 -1.16 8.02 -0.05
C VAL A 146 -2.01 6.84 0.41
N ALA A 147 -2.40 5.98 -0.52
CA ALA A 147 -2.97 4.67 -0.20
C ALA A 147 -1.82 3.66 -0.12
N ALA A 148 -1.71 2.99 1.02
CA ALA A 148 -0.57 2.15 1.36
C ALA A 148 -1.02 0.94 2.17
N ILE A 149 -0.40 -0.20 1.91
CA ILE A 149 -0.56 -1.42 2.72
C ILE A 149 0.50 -1.35 3.82
N GLU A 150 0.06 -1.24 5.07
CA GLU A 150 0.93 -0.89 6.20
C GLU A 150 2.18 -1.78 6.31
N GLN A 151 2.04 -3.10 6.16
CA GLN A 151 3.16 -4.05 6.27
C GLN A 151 4.11 -4.02 5.07
N GLN A 152 3.66 -3.51 3.93
CA GLN A 152 4.46 -3.38 2.71
C GLN A 152 4.99 -1.95 2.52
N THR A 153 4.92 -1.16 3.60
CA THR A 153 5.24 0.26 3.57
C THR A 153 6.41 0.57 4.48
N ASN A 154 7.41 1.21 3.90
CA ASN A 154 8.58 1.74 4.57
C ASN A 154 8.69 3.23 4.27
N PHE A 155 8.10 4.06 5.13
CA PHE A 155 8.11 5.51 4.92
C PHE A 155 9.45 6.18 5.25
N ARG A 156 10.32 5.56 6.07
CA ARG A 156 11.56 6.18 6.52
C ARG A 156 12.71 5.19 6.66
N THR A 157 13.93 5.65 6.41
CA THR A 157 15.13 4.85 6.62
C THR A 157 16.28 5.69 7.14
N MET A 158 17.25 5.04 7.77
CA MET A 158 18.49 5.67 8.21
C MET A 158 19.57 5.39 7.15
N LEU A 159 20.16 6.44 6.62
CA LEU A 159 21.28 6.36 5.70
C LEU A 159 22.56 5.91 6.44
N PRO A 160 23.56 5.36 5.73
CA PRO A 160 24.86 5.00 6.34
C PRO A 160 25.57 6.16 7.06
N SER A 161 25.24 7.40 6.70
CA SER A 161 25.74 8.62 7.36
C SER A 161 25.09 8.90 8.72
N GLY A 162 24.07 8.13 9.14
CA GLY A 162 23.27 8.34 10.35
C GLY A 162 22.11 9.31 10.16
N HIS A 163 21.96 9.92 8.98
CA HIS A 163 20.84 10.79 8.67
C HIS A 163 19.58 9.98 8.38
N ILE A 164 18.46 10.35 9.02
CA ILE A 164 17.14 9.78 8.70
C ILE A 164 16.56 10.54 7.52
N ILE A 165 16.02 9.80 6.57
CA ILE A 165 15.24 10.32 5.45
C ILE A 165 13.87 9.64 5.42
N GLY A 166 12.91 10.28 4.78
CA GLY A 166 11.60 9.74 4.50
C GLY A 166 10.47 10.66 4.94
N LEU A 167 9.37 10.02 5.26
CA LEU A 167 8.12 10.64 5.66
C LEU A 167 7.74 10.13 7.05
N GLU A 168 7.52 11.03 7.99
CA GLU A 168 7.14 10.69 9.36
C GLU A 168 5.62 10.72 9.55
N LEU A 169 5.05 9.56 9.88
CA LEU A 169 3.65 9.47 10.28
C LEU A 169 3.40 10.24 11.58
N GLY A 170 2.36 11.06 11.60
CA GLY A 170 1.97 11.91 12.73
C GLY A 170 2.64 13.28 12.75
N ALA A 171 3.83 13.43 12.16
CA ALA A 171 4.52 14.71 12.05
C ALA A 171 4.32 15.36 10.67
N ASP A 172 4.61 14.62 9.60
CA ASP A 172 4.50 15.11 8.21
C ASP A 172 3.13 14.81 7.60
N ILE A 173 2.55 13.64 7.90
CA ILE A 173 1.24 13.22 7.40
C ILE A 173 0.40 12.62 8.53
N ALA A 174 -0.92 12.82 8.48
CA ALA A 174 -1.85 12.14 9.39
C ALA A 174 -2.15 10.71 8.89
N ALA A 175 -2.07 9.71 9.77
CA ALA A 175 -2.36 8.30 9.47
C ALA A 175 -3.88 7.97 9.51
N ASN A 176 -4.74 8.96 9.24
CA ASN A 176 -6.05 9.05 9.89
C ASN A 176 -7.16 8.09 9.43
N VAL A 177 -6.97 7.24 8.41
CA VAL A 177 -8.09 6.42 7.89
C VAL A 177 -7.63 5.01 7.53
N SER A 178 -7.98 4.04 8.37
CA SER A 178 -7.98 2.62 8.02
C SER A 178 -9.28 2.31 7.25
N LEU A 179 -9.16 1.76 6.03
CA LEU A 179 -10.32 1.31 5.26
C LEU A 179 -10.92 0.02 5.82
N ASP A 180 -10.08 -0.80 6.48
CA ASP A 180 -10.47 -2.08 7.05
C ASP A 180 -11.44 -1.87 8.23
N GLU A 181 -11.16 -0.91 9.11
CA GLU A 181 -12.05 -0.54 10.23
C GLU A 181 -13.41 0.03 9.76
N PHE A 182 -13.53 0.48 8.51
CA PHE A 182 -14.74 1.15 8.05
C PHE A 182 -15.77 0.22 7.40
N MET A 183 -15.32 -0.91 6.84
CA MET A 183 -16.15 -1.77 5.96
C MET A 183 -16.36 -3.20 6.46
N VAL A 184 -15.81 -3.58 7.62
CA VAL A 184 -15.96 -4.93 8.17
C VAL A 184 -17.40 -5.16 8.68
N PHE A 185 -18.07 -6.16 8.12
CA PHE A 185 -19.47 -6.50 8.41
C PHE A 185 -19.77 -6.69 9.89
N GLU A 186 -18.84 -7.27 10.64
CA GLU A 186 -19.07 -7.68 12.02
C GLU A 186 -18.98 -6.51 13.01
N GLU A 187 -18.32 -5.41 12.63
CA GLU A 187 -18.30 -4.17 13.42
C GLU A 187 -19.59 -3.36 13.26
N ASN A 188 -20.09 -3.23 12.03
CA ASN A 188 -21.33 -2.50 11.74
C ASN A 188 -22.08 -3.13 10.57
N LYS A 189 -22.99 -4.06 10.90
CA LYS A 189 -23.76 -4.86 9.93
C LYS A 189 -24.65 -4.00 9.05
N GLU A 190 -25.35 -3.04 9.65
CA GLU A 190 -26.26 -2.13 8.95
C GLU A 190 -25.51 -1.28 7.93
N ARG A 191 -24.43 -0.62 8.36
CA ARG A 191 -23.62 0.25 7.51
C ARG A 191 -22.96 -0.52 6.37
N SER A 192 -22.36 -1.67 6.67
CA SER A 192 -21.73 -2.53 5.66
C SER A 192 -22.77 -3.00 4.65
N ARG A 193 -23.94 -3.44 5.11
CA ARG A 193 -25.05 -3.84 4.24
C ARG A 193 -25.49 -2.70 3.31
N GLU A 194 -25.66 -1.49 3.83
CA GLU A 194 -26.06 -0.32 3.03
C GLU A 194 -24.99 0.08 2.01
N PHE A 195 -23.73 0.04 2.40
CA PHE A 195 -22.60 0.29 1.52
C PHE A 195 -22.60 -0.69 0.34
N PHE A 196 -22.62 -2.00 0.60
CA PHE A 196 -22.58 -3.00 -0.46
C PHE A 196 -23.84 -2.98 -1.33
N LYS A 197 -25.03 -2.72 -0.77
CA LYS A 197 -26.23 -2.51 -1.59
C LYS A 197 -26.04 -1.37 -2.58
N SER A 198 -25.50 -0.26 -2.11
CA SER A 198 -25.22 0.93 -2.93
C SER A 198 -24.14 0.65 -3.97
N LEU A 199 -23.08 -0.07 -3.59
CA LEU A 199 -22.02 -0.52 -4.50
C LEU A 199 -22.59 -1.33 -5.66
N PHE A 200 -23.36 -2.38 -5.38
CA PHE A 200 -23.95 -3.21 -6.44
C PHE A 200 -24.95 -2.44 -7.29
N PHE A 201 -25.77 -1.59 -6.69
CA PHE A 201 -26.71 -0.74 -7.43
C PHE A 201 -25.98 0.16 -8.43
N ASN A 202 -24.96 0.89 -7.97
CA ASN A 202 -24.18 1.78 -8.81
C ASN A 202 -23.43 0.99 -9.90
N HIS A 203 -22.82 -0.15 -9.53
CA HIS A 203 -22.11 -1.01 -10.48
C HIS A 203 -23.02 -1.51 -11.61
N LEU A 204 -24.26 -1.91 -11.28
CA LEU A 204 -25.22 -2.44 -12.24
C LEU A 204 -25.91 -1.35 -13.09
N THR A 205 -26.15 -0.15 -12.52
CA THR A 205 -26.97 0.89 -13.15
C THR A 205 -26.17 2.04 -13.79
N LEU A 206 -25.03 2.43 -13.21
CA LEU A 206 -24.18 3.51 -13.72
C LEU A 206 -23.08 2.99 -14.65
N GLY A 207 -22.57 1.78 -14.38
CA GLY A 207 -21.56 1.12 -15.22
C GLY A 207 -22.12 0.22 -16.33
N GLY A 208 -23.46 0.11 -16.43
CA GLY A 208 -24.13 -0.80 -17.35
C GLY A 208 -24.17 -0.31 -18.80
N VAL A 209 -24.13 -1.24 -19.74
CA VAL A 209 -24.40 -0.98 -21.16
C VAL A 209 -25.84 -0.45 -21.35
N PRO A 210 -26.09 0.43 -22.34
CA PRO A 210 -27.46 0.80 -22.73
C PRO A 210 -28.29 -0.47 -22.99
N ASN A 211 -29.51 -0.53 -22.42
CA ASN A 211 -30.41 -1.70 -22.45
C ASN A 211 -29.98 -2.92 -21.61
N SER A 212 -29.16 -2.70 -20.57
CA SER A 212 -28.85 -3.76 -19.60
C SER A 212 -30.14 -4.39 -19.01
N PRO A 213 -30.24 -5.72 -18.89
CA PRO A 213 -31.44 -6.39 -18.35
C PRO A 213 -31.78 -5.97 -16.92
N VAL A 214 -30.84 -5.36 -16.20
CA VAL A 214 -31.02 -4.82 -14.84
C VAL A 214 -31.39 -3.34 -14.81
N ALA A 215 -31.62 -2.70 -15.96
CA ALA A 215 -32.01 -1.27 -16.04
C ALA A 215 -33.32 -0.94 -15.32
N HIS A 216 -34.14 -1.95 -15.04
CA HIS A 216 -35.38 -1.81 -14.27
C HIS A 216 -35.16 -1.75 -12.74
N ILE A 217 -33.94 -1.99 -12.26
CA ILE A 217 -33.58 -1.80 -10.85
C ILE A 217 -33.42 -0.30 -10.60
N SER A 218 -34.35 0.28 -9.84
CA SER A 218 -34.38 1.72 -9.53
C SER A 218 -33.92 2.06 -8.11
N SER A 219 -33.52 1.08 -7.31
CA SER A 219 -33.04 1.30 -5.95
C SER A 219 -32.07 0.22 -5.48
N ALA A 220 -31.23 0.57 -4.51
CA ALA A 220 -30.28 -0.34 -3.88
C ALA A 220 -30.96 -1.54 -3.19
N GLN A 221 -32.15 -1.35 -2.62
CA GLN A 221 -32.95 -2.45 -2.08
C GLN A 221 -33.50 -3.37 -3.17
N GLY A 222 -33.72 -2.85 -4.38
CA GLY A 222 -34.15 -3.62 -5.55
C GLY A 222 -33.16 -4.71 -5.95
N VAL A 223 -31.86 -4.45 -5.79
CA VAL A 223 -30.77 -5.42 -6.03
C VAL A 223 -30.97 -6.67 -5.17
N VAL A 224 -31.19 -6.50 -3.87
CA VAL A 224 -31.39 -7.64 -2.96
C VAL A 224 -32.67 -8.40 -3.30
N ARG A 225 -33.77 -7.68 -3.53
CA ARG A 225 -35.08 -8.29 -3.80
C ARG A 225 -35.08 -9.15 -5.07
N GLN A 226 -34.34 -8.74 -6.08
CA GLN A 226 -34.33 -9.41 -7.39
C GLN A 226 -33.18 -10.41 -7.55
N GLY A 227 -32.01 -10.09 -7.02
CA GLY A 227 -30.81 -10.92 -7.17
C GLY A 227 -30.68 -12.03 -6.13
N PHE A 228 -31.32 -11.91 -4.98
CA PHE A 228 -31.12 -12.83 -3.85
C PHE A 228 -32.43 -13.45 -3.37
N THR A 229 -32.34 -14.69 -2.89
CA THR A 229 -33.48 -15.42 -2.32
C THR A 229 -34.08 -14.71 -1.11
N ASP A 230 -33.22 -14.18 -0.24
CA ASP A 230 -33.60 -13.37 0.92
C ASP A 230 -32.43 -12.47 1.39
N THR A 231 -32.66 -11.69 2.45
CA THR A 231 -31.62 -10.81 3.04
C THR A 231 -30.46 -11.58 3.65
N ARG A 232 -30.66 -12.83 4.11
CA ARG A 232 -29.58 -13.64 4.69
C ARG A 232 -28.56 -14.04 3.63
N ALA A 233 -29.01 -14.34 2.41
CA ALA A 233 -28.10 -14.60 1.29
C ALA A 233 -27.24 -13.38 0.96
N PHE A 234 -27.81 -12.17 1.02
CA PHE A 234 -27.04 -10.94 0.83
C PHE A 234 -26.10 -10.65 2.00
N ASP A 235 -26.56 -10.83 3.24
CA ASP A 235 -25.72 -10.66 4.43
C ASP A 235 -24.54 -11.64 4.43
N GLU A 236 -24.75 -12.86 3.92
CA GLU A 236 -23.67 -13.83 3.75
C GLU A 236 -22.65 -13.36 2.71
N LEU A 237 -23.09 -12.71 1.64
CA LEU A 237 -22.18 -12.13 0.63
C LEU A 237 -21.35 -10.99 1.23
N VAL A 238 -22.01 -10.12 2.01
CA VAL A 238 -21.32 -9.02 2.70
C VAL A 238 -20.31 -9.55 3.72
N ARG A 239 -20.66 -10.62 4.46
CA ARG A 239 -19.73 -11.32 5.34
C ARG A 239 -18.56 -11.92 4.56
N ALA A 240 -18.83 -12.62 3.46
CA ALA A 240 -17.80 -13.27 2.65
C ALA A 240 -16.87 -12.28 1.94
N ALA A 241 -17.31 -11.03 1.74
CA ALA A 241 -16.49 -9.96 1.19
C ALA A 241 -15.52 -9.35 2.20
N GLU A 242 -15.75 -9.52 3.50
CA GLU A 242 -14.89 -8.99 4.58
C GLU A 242 -14.57 -7.50 4.45
N GLY A 243 -15.54 -6.73 3.93
CA GLY A 243 -15.36 -5.29 3.70
C GLY A 243 -14.60 -4.93 2.43
N VAL A 244 -14.13 -5.89 1.64
CA VAL A 244 -13.40 -5.64 0.38
C VAL A 244 -14.39 -5.55 -0.81
N PRO A 245 -14.57 -4.37 -1.44
CA PRO A 245 -15.51 -4.19 -2.56
C PRO A 245 -15.23 -5.12 -3.75
N ARG A 246 -13.95 -5.35 -4.06
CA ARG A 246 -13.51 -6.21 -5.17
C ARG A 246 -13.88 -7.67 -4.92
N ASP A 247 -13.67 -8.17 -3.70
CA ASP A 247 -14.03 -9.53 -3.33
C ASP A 247 -15.55 -9.72 -3.39
N ALA A 248 -16.33 -8.75 -2.93
CA ALA A 248 -17.80 -8.78 -3.05
C ALA A 248 -18.26 -8.94 -4.50
N LEU A 249 -17.72 -8.13 -5.43
CA LEU A 249 -18.08 -8.21 -6.85
C LEU A 249 -17.73 -9.58 -7.45
N ASN A 250 -16.54 -10.11 -7.15
CA ASN A 250 -16.10 -11.40 -7.65
C ASN A 250 -16.90 -12.57 -7.07
N ILE A 251 -17.16 -12.57 -5.77
CA ILE A 251 -17.97 -13.59 -5.11
C ILE A 251 -19.41 -13.54 -5.63
N ALA A 252 -20.00 -12.34 -5.78
CA ALA A 252 -21.34 -12.18 -6.33
C ALA A 252 -21.43 -12.68 -7.77
N ALA A 253 -20.44 -12.38 -8.62
CA ALA A 253 -20.40 -12.88 -9.99
C ALA A 253 -20.32 -14.41 -10.03
N LYS A 254 -19.46 -15.03 -9.23
CA LYS A 254 -19.37 -16.49 -9.10
C LYS A 254 -20.67 -17.10 -8.56
N ALA A 255 -21.31 -16.45 -7.59
CA ALA A 255 -22.59 -16.91 -7.02
C ALA A 255 -23.72 -16.80 -8.04
N ALA A 256 -23.78 -15.73 -8.83
CA ALA A 256 -24.74 -15.55 -9.91
C ALA A 256 -24.60 -16.62 -10.99
N VAL A 257 -23.37 -16.96 -11.40
CA VAL A 257 -23.11 -18.05 -12.35
C VAL A 257 -23.62 -19.40 -11.81
N ARG A 258 -23.45 -19.65 -10.51
CA ARG A 258 -23.96 -20.86 -9.85
C ARG A 258 -25.48 -20.92 -9.77
N ALA A 259 -26.12 -19.78 -9.46
CA ALA A 259 -27.57 -19.67 -9.42
C ALA A 259 -28.22 -19.71 -10.81
N ALA A 260 -27.45 -19.39 -11.87
CA ALA A 260 -27.89 -19.35 -13.26
C ALA A 260 -29.09 -18.42 -13.47
N THR A 261 -30.30 -18.97 -13.64
CA THR A 261 -31.54 -18.21 -13.82
C THR A 261 -32.29 -17.97 -12.51
N GLU A 262 -31.90 -18.65 -11.43
CA GLU A 262 -32.51 -18.52 -10.12
C GLU A 262 -31.90 -17.36 -9.33
N ARG A 263 -32.55 -16.99 -8.22
CA ARG A 263 -31.99 -16.02 -7.28
C ARG A 263 -30.84 -16.65 -6.48
N ILE A 264 -29.84 -15.83 -6.15
CA ILE A 264 -28.67 -16.25 -5.38
C ILE A 264 -29.10 -16.67 -3.96
N SER A 265 -28.74 -17.89 -3.58
CA SER A 265 -28.97 -18.44 -2.24
C SER A 265 -27.73 -18.32 -1.34
N VAL A 266 -27.90 -18.53 -0.04
CA VAL A 266 -26.77 -18.64 0.92
C VAL A 266 -25.80 -19.73 0.48
N HIS A 267 -26.29 -20.84 -0.06
CA HIS A 267 -25.46 -21.93 -0.55
C HIS A 267 -24.57 -21.50 -1.72
N ASP A 268 -25.12 -20.74 -2.67
CA ASP A 268 -24.37 -20.23 -3.83
C ASP A 268 -23.26 -19.27 -3.40
N VAL A 269 -23.56 -18.38 -2.45
CA VAL A 269 -22.58 -17.45 -1.87
C VAL A 269 -21.47 -18.19 -1.16
N ARG A 270 -21.78 -19.18 -0.32
CA ARG A 270 -20.76 -19.97 0.39
C ARG A 270 -19.83 -20.71 -0.58
N ALA A 271 -20.41 -21.38 -1.58
CA ALA A 271 -19.65 -22.09 -2.60
C ALA A 271 -18.81 -21.13 -3.47
N ALA A 272 -19.32 -19.93 -3.75
CA ALA A 272 -18.59 -18.88 -4.44
C ALA A 272 -17.44 -18.29 -3.60
N GLY A 273 -17.68 -18.01 -2.32
CA GLY A 273 -16.68 -17.53 -1.37
C GLY A 273 -15.53 -18.51 -1.21
N ARG A 274 -15.83 -19.81 -1.04
CA ARG A 274 -14.82 -20.88 -1.06
C ARG A 274 -14.02 -20.87 -2.35
N SER A 275 -14.70 -20.86 -3.49
CA SER A 275 -14.04 -20.88 -4.80
C SER A 275 -13.18 -19.65 -5.02
N TRP A 276 -13.59 -18.48 -4.53
CA TRP A 276 -12.81 -17.24 -4.55
C TRP A 276 -11.54 -17.39 -3.72
N PHE A 277 -11.66 -17.82 -2.46
CA PHE A 277 -10.54 -18.09 -1.58
C PHE A 277 -9.51 -19.04 -2.21
N GLN A 278 -9.96 -20.19 -2.73
CA GLN A 278 -9.08 -21.20 -3.31
C GLN A 278 -8.35 -20.72 -4.59
N SER A 279 -9.02 -19.88 -5.40
CA SER A 279 -8.46 -19.41 -6.66
C SER A 279 -7.56 -18.19 -6.52
N ASP A 280 -7.83 -17.33 -5.54
CA ASP A 280 -7.17 -16.03 -5.36
C ASP A 280 -6.21 -16.04 -4.16
N LYS A 281 -6.73 -16.24 -2.95
CA LYS A 281 -6.00 -16.09 -1.68
C LYS A 281 -5.11 -17.29 -1.36
N GLU A 282 -5.66 -18.50 -1.39
CA GLU A 282 -4.89 -19.74 -1.17
C GLU A 282 -3.87 -19.98 -2.28
N ALA A 283 -4.19 -19.57 -3.51
CA ALA A 283 -3.28 -19.67 -4.64
C ALA A 283 -1.97 -18.89 -4.41
N ALA A 284 -2.03 -17.76 -3.72
CA ALA A 284 -0.87 -16.95 -3.35
C ALA A 284 0.08 -17.66 -2.35
N LEU A 285 -0.42 -18.67 -1.62
CA LEU A 285 0.37 -19.44 -0.64
C LEU A 285 0.99 -20.72 -1.23
N ARG A 286 0.69 -21.09 -2.48
CA ARG A 286 1.15 -22.35 -3.09
C ARG A 286 2.67 -22.50 -3.13
N SER A 287 3.41 -21.40 -3.24
CA SER A 287 4.88 -21.41 -3.22
C SER A 287 5.48 -21.35 -1.81
N LYS A 288 4.64 -21.28 -0.76
CA LYS A 288 5.03 -21.16 0.65
C LYS A 288 4.39 -22.29 1.46
N GLU A 289 4.98 -23.49 1.39
CA GLU A 289 4.43 -24.70 2.02
C GLU A 289 4.27 -24.55 3.54
N GLU A 290 5.25 -23.96 4.21
CA GLU A 290 5.23 -23.74 5.66
C GLU A 290 4.12 -22.77 6.08
N ALA A 291 3.84 -21.73 5.28
CA ALA A 291 2.73 -20.82 5.54
C ALA A 291 1.39 -21.54 5.36
N SER A 292 1.27 -22.39 4.33
CA SER A 292 0.07 -23.23 4.14
C SER A 292 -0.13 -24.22 5.29
N ARG A 293 0.95 -24.78 5.84
CA ARG A 293 0.90 -25.63 7.05
C ARG A 293 0.48 -24.84 8.28
N LEU A 294 0.99 -23.61 8.45
CA LEU A 294 0.60 -22.73 9.54
C LEU A 294 -0.89 -22.38 9.47
N LEU A 295 -1.41 -22.06 8.28
CA LEU A 295 -2.84 -21.79 8.08
C LEU A 295 -3.71 -22.97 8.54
N ASN A 296 -3.38 -24.18 8.10
CA ASN A 296 -4.14 -25.37 8.49
C ASN A 296 -4.09 -25.60 10.01
N TRP A 297 -2.93 -25.41 10.62
CA TRP A 297 -2.76 -25.50 12.06
C TRP A 297 -3.59 -24.43 12.81
N ILE A 298 -3.61 -23.19 12.31
CA ILE A 298 -4.46 -22.12 12.83
C ILE A 298 -5.94 -22.51 12.74
N ILE A 299 -6.40 -23.02 11.60
CA ILE A 299 -7.79 -23.48 11.43
C ILE A 299 -8.14 -24.57 12.45
N ASP A 300 -7.25 -25.54 12.67
CA ASP A 300 -7.49 -26.60 13.65
C ASP A 300 -7.55 -26.06 15.09
N LYS A 301 -6.59 -25.22 15.49
CA LYS A 301 -6.52 -24.65 16.84
C LYS A 301 -7.62 -23.64 17.13
N VAL A 302 -7.89 -22.74 16.20
CA VAL A 302 -8.80 -21.61 16.42
C VAL A 302 -10.23 -22.01 16.10
N ILE A 303 -10.46 -22.67 14.97
CA ILE A 303 -11.82 -22.98 14.52
C ILE A 303 -12.29 -24.32 15.08
N ARG A 304 -11.54 -25.40 14.89
CA ARG A 304 -12.03 -26.73 15.29
C ARG A 304 -12.03 -26.93 16.81
N GLU A 305 -10.95 -26.55 17.48
CA GLU A 305 -10.80 -26.73 18.93
C GLU A 305 -11.56 -25.64 19.70
N ARG A 306 -11.40 -24.37 19.32
CA ARG A 306 -11.95 -23.24 20.08
C ARG A 306 -13.27 -22.69 19.55
N ARG A 307 -13.74 -23.14 18.38
CA ARG A 307 -14.96 -22.62 17.70
C ARG A 307 -14.98 -21.10 17.58
N ALA A 308 -13.80 -20.53 17.39
CA ALA A 308 -13.58 -19.11 17.21
C ALA A 308 -13.13 -18.85 15.78
N ARG A 309 -13.21 -17.61 15.31
CA ARG A 309 -12.62 -17.19 14.03
C ARG A 309 -11.44 -16.24 14.19
N GLY A 310 -11.17 -15.78 15.41
CA GLY A 310 -10.04 -14.93 15.74
C GLY A 310 -9.19 -15.49 16.87
N PHE A 311 -8.00 -14.93 16.99
CA PHE A 311 -6.99 -15.33 17.97
C PHE A 311 -6.05 -14.16 18.28
N LEU A 312 -5.32 -14.28 19.38
CA LEU A 312 -4.34 -13.29 19.81
C LEU A 312 -2.93 -13.76 19.47
N VAL A 313 -2.14 -12.86 18.88
CA VAL A 313 -0.71 -13.06 18.62
C VAL A 313 0.04 -12.02 19.42
N ASN A 314 1.15 -12.42 20.03
CA ASN A 314 1.98 -11.47 20.75
C ASN A 314 2.69 -10.53 19.76
N GLN A 315 2.84 -9.25 20.10
CA GLN A 315 3.52 -8.28 19.25
C GLN A 315 4.98 -8.62 18.94
N HIS A 316 5.66 -9.43 19.75
CA HIS A 316 6.99 -9.92 19.38
C HIS A 316 6.98 -10.87 18.18
N ASP A 317 5.86 -11.56 17.94
CA ASP A 317 5.68 -12.52 16.85
C ASP A 317 5.13 -11.90 15.56
N THR A 318 4.67 -10.64 15.58
CA THR A 318 4.03 -10.02 14.40
C THR A 318 4.99 -9.88 13.22
N GLY A 319 6.31 -9.84 13.48
CA GLY A 319 7.37 -9.88 12.47
C GLY A 319 7.70 -11.28 11.92
N ASN A 320 7.03 -12.34 12.38
CA ASN A 320 7.26 -13.70 11.91
C ASN A 320 6.91 -13.82 10.42
N ALA A 321 7.87 -14.30 9.62
CA ALA A 321 7.73 -14.37 8.16
C ALA A 321 6.53 -15.21 7.68
N LEU A 322 6.11 -16.24 8.45
CA LEU A 322 4.96 -17.06 8.11
C LEU A 322 3.64 -16.31 8.37
N LEU A 323 3.54 -15.57 9.48
CA LEU A 323 2.36 -14.74 9.75
C LEU A 323 2.24 -13.62 8.72
N LEU A 324 3.34 -12.94 8.41
CA LEU A 324 3.38 -11.92 7.36
C LEU A 324 2.97 -12.51 6.01
N ALA A 325 3.42 -13.71 5.66
CA ALA A 325 3.01 -14.38 4.43
C ALA A 325 1.50 -14.65 4.36
N LEU A 326 0.87 -15.04 5.48
CA LEU A 326 -0.58 -15.26 5.55
C LEU A 326 -1.37 -13.93 5.48
N PHE A 327 -0.84 -12.88 6.09
CA PHE A 327 -1.41 -11.52 6.03
C PHE A 327 -1.32 -10.94 4.61
N ASP A 328 -0.16 -11.03 3.96
CA ASP A 328 0.06 -10.58 2.58
C ASP A 328 -0.84 -11.33 1.58
N ALA A 329 -1.08 -12.63 1.83
CA ALA A 329 -2.03 -13.42 1.05
C ALA A 329 -3.50 -13.06 1.34
N ARG A 330 -3.76 -12.12 2.25
CA ARG A 330 -5.09 -11.70 2.73
C ARG A 330 -5.91 -12.83 3.33
N VAL A 331 -5.23 -13.83 3.92
CA VAL A 331 -5.85 -14.99 4.57
C VAL A 331 -6.03 -14.76 6.08
N LEU A 332 -5.24 -13.84 6.65
CA LEU A 332 -5.39 -13.34 8.01
C LEU A 332 -5.53 -11.82 7.97
N HIS A 333 -6.35 -11.28 8.87
CA HIS A 333 -6.58 -9.84 9.01
C HIS A 333 -6.32 -9.41 10.46
N VAL A 334 -5.70 -8.24 10.66
CA VAL A 334 -5.53 -7.65 11.99
C VAL A 334 -6.69 -6.70 12.23
N VAL A 335 -7.54 -7.01 13.21
CA VAL A 335 -8.74 -6.21 13.49
C VAL A 335 -8.54 -5.24 14.66
N ARG A 336 -7.56 -5.50 15.53
CA ARG A 336 -7.21 -4.56 16.60
C ARG A 336 -5.80 -4.82 17.16
N ARG A 337 -5.11 -3.74 17.53
CA ARG A 337 -3.73 -3.80 18.05
C ARG A 337 -3.59 -3.39 19.51
N GLY A 338 -2.49 -3.84 20.12
CA GLY A 338 -1.95 -3.25 21.34
C GLY A 338 -2.73 -3.59 22.61
N TYR A 339 -3.32 -4.79 22.69
CA TYR A 339 -3.96 -5.26 23.92
C TYR A 339 -2.93 -5.64 24.98
N SER A 340 -3.03 -5.05 26.17
CA SER A 340 -2.18 -5.39 27.32
C SER A 340 -2.74 -6.59 28.06
N ALA A 341 -2.04 -7.72 28.14
CA ALA A 341 -2.40 -8.70 29.17
C ALA A 341 -2.21 -8.07 30.57
N GLN A 342 -3.21 -8.18 31.46
CA GLN A 342 -3.06 -7.70 32.85
C GLN A 342 -2.10 -8.59 33.66
N ASP A 343 -2.03 -9.87 33.31
CA ASP A 343 -1.26 -10.88 34.03
C ASP A 343 0.22 -10.93 33.59
N GLU A 344 0.55 -10.36 32.42
CA GLU A 344 1.91 -10.28 31.88
C GLU A 344 2.25 -8.80 31.60
N PRO A 345 2.67 -8.05 32.64
CA PRO A 345 2.99 -6.64 32.49
C PRO A 345 4.10 -6.42 31.46
N GLY A 346 3.80 -5.65 30.42
CA GLY A 346 4.73 -5.33 29.33
C GLY A 346 4.40 -6.06 28.03
N GLU A 347 3.71 -7.19 28.09
CA GLU A 347 3.31 -7.92 26.90
C GLU A 347 2.11 -7.24 26.23
N ARG A 348 2.12 -7.29 24.90
CA ARG A 348 1.10 -6.70 24.04
C ARG A 348 0.69 -7.71 23.00
N TYR A 349 -0.60 -7.77 22.72
CA TYR A 349 -1.18 -8.70 21.76
C TYR A 349 -2.00 -7.96 20.71
N ASP A 350 -1.95 -8.48 19.48
CA ASP A 350 -2.77 -8.06 18.37
C ASP A 350 -3.82 -9.15 18.07
N VAL A 351 -5.03 -8.73 17.72
CA VAL A 351 -6.14 -9.63 17.37
C VAL A 351 -6.13 -9.88 15.88
N TYR A 352 -5.95 -11.15 15.52
CA TYR A 352 -6.05 -11.65 14.17
C TYR A 352 -7.38 -12.36 13.95
N VAL A 353 -7.93 -12.26 12.74
CA VAL A 353 -9.12 -12.98 12.28
C VAL A 353 -8.78 -13.74 11.01
N ILE A 354 -9.30 -14.96 10.91
CA ILE A 354 -9.15 -15.82 9.74
C ILE A 354 -10.14 -15.39 8.66
N ASP A 355 -9.70 -15.34 7.42
CA ASP A 355 -10.55 -15.07 6.26
C ASP A 355 -11.74 -16.04 6.18
N TYR A 356 -12.94 -15.51 5.96
CA TYR A 356 -14.18 -16.26 5.87
C TYR A 356 -14.13 -17.43 4.89
N GLY A 357 -13.51 -17.23 3.72
CA GLY A 357 -13.37 -18.24 2.69
C GLY A 357 -12.53 -19.44 3.11
N ALA A 358 -11.61 -19.28 4.08
CA ALA A 358 -10.80 -20.36 4.62
C ALA A 358 -11.60 -21.37 5.45
N TYR A 359 -12.75 -20.96 6.01
CA TYR A 359 -13.55 -21.80 6.91
C TYR A 359 -15.02 -21.91 6.55
N VAL A 360 -15.45 -21.34 5.42
CA VAL A 360 -16.85 -21.33 4.99
C VAL A 360 -17.49 -22.73 4.97
N ASP A 361 -16.73 -23.79 4.68
CA ASP A 361 -17.23 -25.17 4.72
C ASP A 361 -17.56 -25.65 6.14
N LEU A 362 -16.92 -25.08 7.14
CA LEU A 362 -17.14 -25.43 8.54
C LEU A 362 -18.45 -24.83 9.09
N MET A 363 -19.02 -23.82 8.41
CA MET A 363 -20.27 -23.14 8.79
C MET A 363 -21.51 -24.05 8.81
N GLN A 364 -21.44 -25.24 8.21
CA GLN A 364 -22.52 -26.24 8.23
C GLN A 364 -22.21 -27.43 9.14
N THR A 365 -21.09 -27.38 9.88
CA THR A 365 -20.62 -28.47 10.73
C THR A 365 -20.73 -28.10 12.20
N ARG A 366 -20.44 -29.07 13.09
CA ARG A 366 -20.31 -28.83 14.54
C ARG A 366 -19.16 -27.89 14.93
N TYR A 367 -18.31 -27.52 13.98
CA TYR A 367 -17.15 -26.64 14.16
C TYR A 367 -17.41 -25.21 13.68
N ALA A 368 -18.65 -24.88 13.29
CA ALA A 368 -18.99 -23.51 12.90
C ALA A 368 -18.57 -22.53 14.01
N PRO A 369 -17.79 -21.49 13.68
CA PRO A 369 -17.42 -20.46 14.66
C PRO A 369 -18.64 -19.85 15.34
N GLN A 370 -18.55 -19.64 16.65
CA GLN A 370 -19.62 -19.05 17.47
C GLN A 370 -19.38 -17.56 17.78
N GLY A 371 -18.16 -17.06 17.52
CA GLY A 371 -17.81 -15.64 17.52
C GLY A 371 -16.32 -15.42 17.26
N VAL A 372 -15.82 -14.20 17.44
CA VAL A 372 -14.41 -13.85 17.12
C VAL A 372 -13.46 -14.45 18.13
N LEU A 373 -13.58 -14.11 19.41
CA LEU A 373 -12.69 -14.60 20.45
C LEU A 373 -13.45 -15.38 21.52
N PRO A 374 -12.94 -16.56 21.93
CA PRO A 374 -13.45 -17.28 23.08
C PRO A 374 -12.90 -16.64 24.36
N ILE A 375 -13.79 -16.35 25.30
CA ILE A 375 -13.44 -15.85 26.63
C ILE A 375 -13.99 -16.78 27.71
N GLY A 376 -13.31 -16.77 28.85
CA GLY A 376 -13.70 -17.48 30.06
C GLY A 376 -12.61 -18.45 30.52
N PRO A 377 -12.77 -19.06 31.71
CA PRO A 377 -11.90 -20.12 32.18
C PRO A 377 -11.77 -21.27 31.16
N GLU A 378 -10.63 -21.95 31.12
CA GLU A 378 -10.42 -23.11 30.24
C GLU A 378 -11.35 -24.28 30.62
N ASP A 379 -11.68 -24.40 31.91
CA ASP A 379 -12.51 -25.46 32.47
C ASP A 379 -14.03 -25.23 32.33
N SER A 380 -14.46 -24.15 31.70
CA SER A 380 -15.88 -23.83 31.49
C SER A 380 -16.27 -23.72 30.01
N GLU A 381 -17.57 -23.73 29.74
CA GLU A 381 -18.10 -23.36 28.43
C GLU A 381 -17.64 -21.94 28.06
N PRO A 382 -17.08 -21.73 26.86
CA PRO A 382 -16.60 -20.42 26.44
C PRO A 382 -17.76 -19.49 26.08
N GLU A 383 -17.64 -18.23 26.48
CA GLU A 383 -18.42 -17.14 25.90
C GLU A 383 -17.66 -16.54 24.71
N TYR A 384 -18.36 -15.92 23.77
CA TYR A 384 -17.73 -15.33 22.57
C TYR A 384 -17.98 -13.84 22.49
N VAL A 385 -16.92 -13.10 22.16
CA VAL A 385 -16.97 -11.64 21.98
C VAL A 385 -16.41 -11.24 20.62
N GLU A 386 -17.00 -10.22 20.01
CA GLU A 386 -16.50 -9.59 18.78
C GLU A 386 -15.27 -8.71 19.08
N VAL A 387 -15.32 -7.96 20.19
CA VAL A 387 -14.25 -7.07 20.62
C VAL A 387 -13.97 -7.31 22.11
N PRO A 388 -12.75 -7.71 22.50
CA PRO A 388 -12.44 -7.95 23.90
C PRO A 388 -12.53 -6.67 24.74
N THR A 389 -13.12 -6.81 25.92
CA THR A 389 -13.12 -5.81 27.00
C THR A 389 -11.70 -5.59 27.54
N GLN A 390 -11.45 -4.47 28.20
CA GLN A 390 -10.13 -4.17 28.79
C GLN A 390 -9.72 -5.13 29.93
N ASP A 391 -10.67 -5.89 30.49
CA ASP A 391 -10.41 -6.88 31.54
C ASP A 391 -10.09 -8.25 30.91
N LEU A 392 -8.87 -8.75 31.16
CA LEU A 392 -8.19 -9.73 30.30
C LEU A 392 -7.76 -11.02 31.02
N ARG A 393 -8.42 -11.36 32.13
CA ARG A 393 -8.26 -12.69 32.77
C ARG A 393 -8.80 -13.84 31.91
N ALA A 394 -9.60 -13.51 30.90
CA ALA A 394 -10.42 -14.44 30.13
C ALA A 394 -9.87 -14.77 28.72
N ILE A 395 -8.78 -14.12 28.27
CA ILE A 395 -8.29 -14.21 26.88
C ILE A 395 -7.18 -15.25 26.64
N ARG A 396 -6.67 -15.93 27.68
CA ARG A 396 -5.61 -16.96 27.53
C ARG A 396 -6.01 -18.04 26.53
N ARG A 397 -7.29 -18.45 26.57
CA ARG A 397 -7.89 -19.40 25.65
C ARG A 397 -7.82 -18.96 24.18
N ALA A 398 -7.69 -17.67 23.92
CA ALA A 398 -7.61 -17.08 22.59
C ALA A 398 -6.17 -16.86 22.10
N VAL A 399 -5.16 -16.94 22.98
CA VAL A 399 -3.75 -16.77 22.60
C VAL A 399 -3.31 -17.94 21.71
N LEU A 400 -2.63 -17.61 20.61
CA LEU A 400 -2.02 -18.57 19.71
C LEU A 400 -0.50 -18.41 19.80
N ASP A 401 0.15 -19.42 20.36
CA ASP A 401 1.61 -19.49 20.46
C ASP A 401 2.20 -19.99 19.14
N VAL A 402 2.77 -19.09 18.35
CA VAL A 402 3.33 -19.42 17.03
C VAL A 402 4.60 -20.25 17.15
N ASP A 403 5.38 -20.07 18.21
CA ASP A 403 6.59 -20.85 18.47
C ASP A 403 6.27 -22.33 18.66
N SER A 404 5.11 -22.64 19.26
CA SER A 404 4.63 -24.03 19.36
C SER A 404 4.47 -24.69 17.98
N PHE A 405 4.07 -23.96 16.95
CA PHE A 405 4.04 -24.46 15.58
C PHE A 405 5.43 -24.57 14.98
N VAL A 406 6.28 -23.54 15.14
CA VAL A 406 7.65 -23.53 14.63
C VAL A 406 8.45 -24.74 15.15
N ALA A 407 8.26 -25.11 16.42
CA ALA A 407 8.86 -26.29 17.02
C ALA A 407 8.43 -27.62 16.38
N THR A 408 7.29 -27.66 15.68
CA THR A 408 6.82 -28.84 14.93
C THR A 408 7.38 -28.93 13.51
N LEU A 409 8.02 -27.86 13.02
CA LEU A 409 8.67 -27.90 11.72
C LEU A 409 9.93 -28.79 11.80
N PRO A 410 10.22 -29.59 10.76
CA PRO A 410 11.46 -30.33 10.73
C PRO A 410 12.62 -29.34 10.85
N SER A 411 13.49 -29.51 11.86
CA SER A 411 14.70 -28.69 11.97
C SER A 411 15.44 -28.77 10.63
N ALA A 412 15.73 -27.62 10.02
CA ALA A 412 16.48 -27.55 8.77
C ALA A 412 17.74 -28.41 8.95
N ARG A 413 17.78 -29.56 8.25
CA ARG A 413 18.98 -30.38 8.20
C ARG A 413 20.07 -29.47 7.66
N THR A 414 21.12 -29.32 8.45
CA THR A 414 22.40 -28.73 8.10
C THR A 414 22.80 -29.21 6.71
N LEU A 415 22.60 -28.37 5.70
CA LEU A 415 23.29 -28.51 4.43
C LEU A 415 24.65 -27.87 4.64
N THR A 416 25.61 -28.70 5.07
CA THR A 416 27.05 -28.46 4.90
C THR A 416 27.41 -28.39 3.45
#